data_AF-A0A955L6Q1-F1
#
_entry.id   AF-A0A955L6Q1-F1
#
_cell.length_a   1.000
_cell.length_b   1.000
_cell.length_c   1.000
_cell.angle_alpha   90.00
_cell.angle_beta   90.00
_cell.angle_gamma   90.00
#
_symmetry.space_group_name_H-M   'P 1'
#
loop_
_entity.id
_entity.type
_entity.pdbx_description
1 polymer ?
#
loop_
_entity_poly.entity_id
_entity_poly.type
_entity_poly.pdbx_seq_one_letter_code
_entity_poly.pdbx_strand_id
1 'polypeptide(L)'
;MDKKDKKHKFNPIRIVVNIVLSPIIIWLVSYAYYGDVRSAVLATLYAITFLNLLGLILKFISLLISSVTFSPFKMLKKSIEIVVSIIITGVYWGIYILIYGSDFSL
;
A
#
# COMPACT_ATOMS: atom_id res chain seq x y z
N MET A 1 4.91 38.53 -14.03
CA MET A 1 5.91 37.57 -13.51
C MET A 1 5.83 37.68 -11.99
N ASP A 2 5.49 36.64 -11.24
CA ASP A 2 6.36 35.50 -10.98
C ASP A 2 5.51 34.33 -10.44
N LYS A 3 5.37 33.26 -11.24
CA LYS A 3 4.75 32.00 -10.81
C LYS A 3 5.84 31.25 -10.03
N LYS A 4 5.80 31.33 -8.70
CA LYS A 4 6.62 30.52 -7.81
C LYS A 4 6.39 29.04 -8.08
N ASP A 5 7.28 28.48 -8.90
CA ASP A 5 7.50 27.07 -9.11
C ASP A 5 7.78 26.39 -7.77
N LYS A 6 6.73 25.84 -7.14
CA LYS A 6 6.87 24.92 -6.01
C LYS A 6 7.50 23.64 -6.55
N LYS A 7 8.83 23.63 -6.65
CA LYS A 7 9.63 22.42 -6.80
C LYS A 7 9.17 21.41 -5.75
N HIS A 8 8.44 20.39 -6.19
CA HIS A 8 8.27 19.14 -5.45
C HIS A 8 9.65 18.51 -5.27
N LYS A 9 10.39 18.96 -4.25
CA LYS A 9 11.58 18.27 -3.77
C LYS A 9 11.11 16.90 -3.29
N PHE A 10 11.39 15.88 -4.10
CA PHE A 10 11.18 14.48 -3.78
C PHE A 10 11.94 14.20 -2.48
N ASN A 11 11.22 14.12 -1.36
CA ASN A 11 11.83 13.92 -0.04
C ASN A 11 11.59 12.46 0.35
N PRO A 12 12.55 11.55 0.08
CA PRO A 12 12.36 10.11 0.27
C PRO A 12 12.02 9.77 1.74
N ILE A 13 12.51 10.56 2.69
CA ILE A 13 12.19 10.45 4.12
C ILE A 13 10.69 10.63 4.36
N ARG A 14 10.04 11.59 3.68
CA ARG A 14 8.59 11.82 3.83
C ARG A 14 7.75 10.67 3.27
N ILE A 15 8.27 10.00 2.24
CA ILE A 15 7.63 8.83 1.64
C ILE A 15 7.75 7.65 2.60
N VAL A 16 8.94 7.38 3.15
CA VAL A 16 9.16 6.32 4.15
C VAL A 16 8.33 6.58 5.40
N VAL A 17 8.31 7.83 5.90
CA VAL A 17 7.45 8.27 7.01
C VAL A 17 5.98 7.96 6.70
N ASN A 18 5.44 8.36 5.55
CA ASN A 18 4.05 8.06 5.23
C ASN A 18 3.77 6.56 5.03
N ILE A 19 4.69 5.81 4.42
CA ILE A 19 4.53 4.36 4.16
C ILE A 19 4.63 3.54 5.44
N VAL A 20 5.45 3.96 6.41
CA VAL A 20 5.67 3.22 7.67
C VAL A 20 4.74 3.71 8.77
N LEU A 21 4.49 5.02 8.88
CA LEU A 21 3.56 5.55 9.89
C LEU A 21 2.11 5.22 9.57
N SER A 22 1.70 5.13 8.31
CA SER A 22 0.30 4.81 8.00
C SER A 22 -0.10 3.41 8.54
N PRO A 23 0.67 2.33 8.31
CA PRO A 23 0.47 1.04 8.96
C PRO A 23 0.51 1.10 10.49
N ILE A 24 1.47 1.83 11.08
CA ILE A 24 1.65 1.90 12.54
C ILE A 24 0.50 2.64 13.21
N ILE A 25 0.00 3.72 12.59
CA ILE A 25 -1.15 4.48 13.09
C ILE A 25 -2.40 3.60 13.02
N ILE A 26 -2.62 2.91 11.90
CA ILE A 26 -3.75 1.98 11.76
C ILE A 26 -3.65 0.86 12.80
N TRP A 27 -2.46 0.35 13.07
CA TRP A 27 -2.21 -0.65 14.11
C TRP A 27 -2.51 -0.13 15.51
N LEU A 28 -2.03 1.06 15.87
CA LEU A 28 -2.33 1.69 17.16
C LEU A 28 -3.83 1.91 17.35
N VAL A 29 -4.53 2.40 16.33
CA VAL A 29 -5.98 2.60 16.38
C VAL A 29 -6.72 1.27 16.53
N SER A 30 -6.30 0.25 15.80
CA SER A 30 -6.89 -1.09 15.88
C SER A 30 -6.62 -1.74 17.24
N TYR A 31 -5.44 -1.54 17.82
CA TYR A 31 -5.10 -2.00 19.16
C TYR A 31 -5.92 -1.31 20.25
N ALA A 32 -6.12 0.00 20.13
CA ALA A 32 -6.99 0.74 21.03
C ALA A 32 -8.46 0.29 20.96
N TYR A 33 -8.90 -0.25 19.80
CA TYR A 33 -10.27 -0.72 19.60
C TYR A 33 -10.50 -2.16 20.06
N TYR A 34 -9.61 -3.09 19.70
CA TYR A 34 -9.77 -4.52 19.98
C TYR A 34 -9.12 -4.98 21.29
N GLY A 35 -8.15 -4.21 21.83
CA GLY A 35 -7.43 -4.56 23.06
C GLY A 35 -6.46 -5.75 22.93
N ASP A 36 -6.45 -6.43 21.78
CA ASP A 36 -5.54 -7.53 21.48
C ASP A 36 -4.59 -7.14 20.33
N VAL A 37 -3.30 -7.43 20.52
CA VAL A 37 -2.26 -7.25 19.51
C VAL A 37 -2.60 -8.01 18.23
N ARG A 38 -3.13 -9.23 18.37
CA ARG A 38 -3.41 -10.08 17.20
C ARG A 38 -4.51 -9.50 16.32
N SER A 39 -5.66 -9.18 16.91
CA SER A 39 -6.79 -8.56 16.19
C SER A 39 -6.40 -7.21 15.62
N ALA A 40 -5.55 -6.45 16.31
CA ALA A 40 -5.01 -5.19 15.81
C ALA A 40 -4.13 -5.36 14.56
N VAL A 41 -3.22 -6.34 14.56
CA VAL A 41 -2.39 -6.66 13.39
C VAL A 41 -3.27 -7.13 12.23
N LEU A 42 -4.25 -7.98 12.48
CA LEU A 42 -5.16 -8.48 11.45
C LEU A 42 -6.01 -7.37 10.83
N ALA A 43 -6.62 -6.51 11.66
CA ALA A 43 -7.38 -5.34 11.20
C ALA A 43 -6.51 -4.39 10.36
N THR A 44 -5.25 -4.20 10.77
CA THR A 44 -4.28 -3.40 10.03
C THR A 44 -3.93 -4.03 8.69
N LEU A 45 -3.71 -5.35 8.65
CA LEU A 45 -3.49 -6.07 7.41
C LEU A 45 -4.67 -5.93 6.46
N TYR A 46 -5.91 -6.05 6.94
CA TYR A 46 -7.09 -5.83 6.12
C TYR A 46 -7.16 -4.41 5.57
N ALA A 47 -6.94 -3.40 6.40
CA ALA A 47 -6.97 -2.00 5.97
C ALA A 47 -5.88 -1.69 4.93
N ILE A 48 -4.65 -2.16 5.14
CA ILE A 48 -3.55 -1.99 4.18
C ILE A 48 -3.84 -2.74 2.89
N THR A 49 -4.38 -3.96 2.97
CA THR A 49 -4.75 -4.75 1.80
C THR A 49 -5.83 -4.03 0.99
N PHE A 50 -6.85 -3.48 1.65
CA PHE A 50 -7.91 -2.70 1.00
C PHE A 50 -7.37 -1.45 0.30
N LEU A 51 -6.48 -0.69 0.98
CA LEU A 51 -5.81 0.47 0.39
C LEU A 51 -4.94 0.09 -0.82
N ASN A 52 -4.19 -1.02 -0.71
CA ASN A 52 -3.42 -1.56 -1.83
C ASN A 52 -4.32 -1.96 -3.01
N LEU A 53 -5.49 -2.54 -2.73
CA LEU A 53 -6.44 -2.94 -3.76
C LEU A 53 -7.02 -1.73 -4.50
N LEU A 54 -7.38 -0.66 -3.78
CA LEU A 54 -7.76 0.62 -4.38
C LEU A 54 -6.62 1.22 -5.21
N GLY A 55 -5.38 1.19 -4.71
CA GLY A 55 -4.20 1.63 -5.45
C GLY A 55 -3.97 0.82 -6.72
N LEU A 56 -4.17 -0.50 -6.67
CA LEU A 56 -4.08 -1.41 -7.81
C LEU A 56 -5.14 -1.08 -8.86
N ILE A 57 -6.38 -0.82 -8.46
CA ILE A 57 -7.45 -0.40 -9.38
C ILE A 57 -7.08 0.89 -10.11
N LEU A 58 -6.58 1.90 -9.38
CA LEU A 58 -6.13 3.16 -9.99
C LEU A 58 -4.94 2.95 -10.95
N LYS A 59 -3.98 2.10 -10.58
CA LYS A 59 -2.86 1.73 -11.45
C LYS A 59 -3.35 1.00 -12.71
N PHE A 60 -4.33 0.12 -12.58
CA PHE A 60 -4.93 -0.60 -13.69
C PHE A 60 -5.65 0.34 -14.66
N ILE A 61 -6.49 1.26 -14.16
CA ILE A 61 -7.11 2.33 -14.96
C ILE A 61 -6.03 3.15 -15.68
N SER A 62 -4.97 3.52 -14.95
CA SER A 62 -3.86 4.27 -15.52
C SER A 62 -3.10 3.47 -16.59
N LEU A 63 -3.07 2.14 -16.49
CA LEU A 63 -2.46 1.23 -17.45
C LEU A 63 -3.32 1.16 -18.72
N LEU A 64 -4.65 1.06 -18.58
CA LEU A 64 -5.60 1.15 -19.70
C LEU A 64 -5.43 2.46 -20.48
N ILE A 65 -5.36 3.60 -19.79
CA ILE A 65 -5.12 4.90 -20.43
C ILE A 65 -3.75 4.92 -21.16
N SER A 66 -2.72 4.32 -20.57
CA SER A 66 -1.38 4.24 -21.17
C SER A 66 -1.33 3.31 -22.40
N SER A 67 -2.19 2.29 -22.43
CA SER A 67 -2.41 1.42 -23.58
C SER A 67 -2.97 2.19 -24.77
N VAL A 68 -3.91 3.11 -24.52
CA VAL A 68 -4.49 3.98 -25.55
C VAL A 68 -3.46 4.97 -26.10
N THR A 69 -2.48 5.39 -25.28
CA THR A 69 -1.41 6.31 -25.70
C THR A 69 -0.17 5.63 -26.30
N PHE A 70 -0.19 4.31 -26.56
CA PHE A 70 0.92 3.55 -27.15
C PHE A 70 2.29 3.79 -26.48
N SER A 71 2.34 3.84 -25.14
CA SER A 71 3.59 4.01 -24.39
C SER A 71 4.02 2.71 -23.70
N PRO A 72 4.73 1.79 -24.40
CA PRO A 72 5.04 0.45 -23.90
C PRO A 72 5.91 0.47 -22.63
N PHE A 73 6.85 1.41 -22.53
CA PHE A 73 7.69 1.56 -21.33
C PHE A 73 6.88 1.96 -20.08
N LYS A 74 5.86 2.82 -20.23
CA LYS A 74 4.98 3.20 -19.12
C LYS A 74 4.09 2.05 -18.68
N MET A 75 3.62 1.22 -19.62
CA MET A 75 2.86 0.01 -19.31
C MET A 75 3.73 -1.00 -18.54
N LEU A 76 4.93 -1.30 -19.03
CA LEU A 76 5.84 -2.26 -18.38
C LEU A 76 6.15 -1.87 -16.93
N LYS A 77 6.48 -0.59 -16.70
CA LYS A 77 6.75 -0.08 -15.35
C LYS A 77 5.55 -0.25 -14.42
N LYS A 78 4.34 0.06 -14.88
CA LYS A 78 3.11 -0.11 -14.08
C LYS A 78 2.79 -1.57 -13.81
N SER A 79 3.00 -2.46 -14.79
CA SER A 79 2.82 -3.90 -14.60
C SER A 79 3.76 -4.44 -13.52
N ILE A 80 5.04 -4.05 -13.54
CA ILE A 80 6.00 -4.45 -12.50
C ILE A 80 5.57 -3.93 -11.14
N GLU A 81 5.15 -2.67 -11.04
CA GLU A 81 4.66 -2.10 -9.78
C GLU A 81 3.42 -2.85 -9.24
N ILE A 82 2.52 -3.32 -10.11
CA ILE A 82 1.36 -4.13 -9.72
C ILE A 82 1.82 -5.48 -9.17
N VAL A 83 2.71 -6.19 -9.88
CA VAL A 83 3.22 -7.50 -9.47
C VAL A 83 3.96 -7.40 -8.13
N VAL A 84 4.84 -6.40 -7.97
CA VAL A 84 5.56 -6.15 -6.71
C VAL A 84 4.58 -5.86 -5.57
N SER A 85 3.53 -5.07 -5.81
CA SER A 85 2.51 -4.78 -4.80
C SER A 85 1.77 -6.05 -4.34
N ILE A 86 1.46 -6.96 -5.26
CA ILE A 86 0.81 -8.25 -4.95
C ILE A 86 1.75 -9.13 -4.12
N ILE A 87 3.02 -9.26 -4.53
CA ILE A 87 4.02 -10.05 -3.81
C ILE A 87 4.21 -9.52 -2.39
N ILE A 88 4.40 -8.21 -2.22
CA ILE A 88 4.56 -7.58 -0.91
C ILE A 88 3.34 -7.84 -0.02
N THR A 89 2.13 -7.71 -0.58
CA THR A 89 0.89 -8.00 0.15
C THR A 89 0.84 -9.47 0.59
N GLY A 90 1.20 -10.39 -0.31
CA GLY A 90 1.30 -11.82 0.01
C GLY A 90 2.34 -12.12 1.09
N VAL A 91 3.49 -11.45 1.09
CA VAL A 91 4.51 -11.57 2.13
C VAL A 91 3.99 -11.08 3.49
N TYR A 92 3.27 -9.94 3.53
CA TYR A 92 2.67 -9.46 4.77
C TYR A 92 1.67 -10.47 5.36
N TRP A 93 0.80 -11.03 4.54
CA TRP A 93 -0.12 -12.10 4.96
C TRP A 93 0.62 -13.38 5.36
N GLY A 94 1.69 -13.74 4.66
CA GLY A 94 2.53 -14.88 5.03
C GLY A 94 3.19 -14.71 6.39
N ILE A 95 3.72 -13.52 6.68
CA ILE A 95 4.28 -13.20 8.00
C ILE A 95 3.21 -13.29 9.09
N TYR A 96 2.00 -12.78 8.83
CA TYR A 96 0.88 -12.91 9.76
C TYR A 96 0.58 -14.38 10.08
N ILE A 97 0.45 -15.21 9.05
CA ILE A 97 0.15 -16.64 9.19
C ILE A 97 1.27 -17.38 9.93
N LEU A 98 2.53 -17.00 9.71
CA LEU A 98 3.67 -17.59 10.43
C LEU A 98 3.69 -17.25 11.92
N ILE A 99 3.24 -16.05 12.31
CA ILE A 99 3.29 -15.58 13.70
C ILE A 99 2.03 -16.00 14.47
N TYR A 100 0.86 -15.86 13.86
CA TYR A 100 -0.44 -16.03 14.53
C TYR A 100 -1.24 -17.25 14.04
N GLY A 101 -0.72 -18.00 13.06
CA GLY A 101 -1.43 -19.11 12.43
C GLY A 101 -2.52 -18.64 11.48
N SER A 102 -3.41 -19.56 11.10
CA SER A 102 -4.59 -19.29 10.27
C SER A 102 -5.80 -18.80 11.07
N ASP A 103 -5.56 -18.11 12.19
CA ASP A 103 -6.63 -17.53 12.99
C ASP A 103 -6.96 -16.13 12.48
N PHE A 104 -8.06 -16.05 11.73
CA PHE A 104 -8.53 -14.82 11.11
C PHE A 104 -9.69 -14.17 11.88
N SER A 105 -9.88 -14.53 13.16
CA SER A 105 -10.91 -13.91 14.01
C SER A 105 -10.43 -12.56 14.53
N LEU A 106 -11.26 -11.53 14.28
CA LEU A 106 -11.14 -10.20 14.88
C LEU A 106 -11.70 -10.19 16.30
#